data_AF-A0A2A9M8D2-F1
#
_entry.id   AF-A0A2A9M8D2-F1
#
_cell.length_a   1.000
_cell.length_b   1.000
_cell.length_c   1.000
_cell.angle_alpha   90.00
_cell.angle_beta   90.00
_cell.angle_gamma   90.00
#
_symmetry.space_group_name_H-M   'P 1'
#
loop_
_entity.id
_entity.type
_entity.pdbx_description
1 polymer ?
#
loop_
_entity_poly.entity_id
_entity_poly.type
_entity_poly.pdbx_seq_one_letter_code
_entity_poly.pdbx_strand_id
1 'polypeptide(L)'
;MKKTRKKTHRAVRRCPKNSRRQYRDLKKQMHDEVMRSKWNNQESLKKNIAKFTLQDFEHRLAKDEDLLRPSEAKKLNEQQLIIMNKLFAKFGDDCEKMSRDTKTNVFQWTAAQCRRFLGLYTSNHVCASAKEHLLPQMKMAPSAAHEAVLQQRREVAEKERQELETEIREELKRRSCDKSKTRKVQKQSKKVGGAEKAIARNS
;
A
#
# COMPACT_ATOMS: atom_id res chain seq x y z
N MET A 1 -9.95 -31.68 -85.49
CA MET A 1 -10.16 -30.83 -84.28
C MET A 1 -9.87 -31.65 -83.03
N LYS A 2 -8.92 -31.24 -82.18
CA LYS A 2 -8.59 -31.98 -80.94
C LYS A 2 -9.63 -31.68 -79.86
N LYS A 3 -10.34 -32.71 -79.36
CA LYS A 3 -11.31 -32.59 -78.26
C LYS A 3 -10.54 -32.36 -76.96
N THR A 4 -10.67 -31.16 -76.36
CA THR A 4 -10.08 -30.86 -75.05
C THR A 4 -10.95 -31.42 -73.93
N ARG A 5 -10.32 -32.12 -72.97
CA ARG A 5 -10.99 -32.79 -71.85
C ARG A 5 -11.53 -31.75 -70.87
N LYS A 6 -12.84 -31.75 -70.58
CA LYS A 6 -13.46 -30.82 -69.62
C LYS A 6 -12.92 -31.06 -68.21
N LYS A 7 -12.41 -30.00 -67.57
CA LYS A 7 -11.84 -30.04 -66.21
C LYS A 7 -12.98 -30.12 -65.20
N THR A 8 -13.12 -31.25 -64.51
CA THR A 8 -14.13 -31.41 -63.44
C THR A 8 -13.67 -30.67 -62.18
N HIS A 9 -14.41 -29.63 -61.80
CA HIS A 9 -14.11 -28.83 -60.60
C HIS A 9 -14.47 -29.63 -59.34
N ARG A 10 -13.48 -30.06 -58.56
CA ARG A 10 -13.74 -30.66 -57.23
C ARG A 10 -14.05 -29.56 -56.22
N ALA A 11 -15.10 -29.76 -55.42
CA ALA A 11 -15.45 -28.84 -54.35
C ALA A 11 -14.34 -28.82 -53.28
N VAL A 12 -13.75 -27.65 -53.07
CA VAL A 12 -12.71 -27.44 -52.05
C VAL A 12 -13.39 -27.30 -50.69
N ARG A 13 -13.26 -28.31 -49.82
CA ARG A 13 -13.71 -28.23 -48.42
C ARG A 13 -12.76 -27.33 -47.64
N ARG A 14 -13.29 -26.23 -47.08
CA ARG A 14 -12.57 -25.36 -46.14
C ARG A 14 -12.66 -25.98 -44.74
N CYS A 15 -11.71 -26.83 -44.38
CA CYS A 15 -11.53 -27.18 -42.97
C CYS A 15 -10.84 -26.00 -42.27
N PRO A 16 -11.36 -25.48 -41.14
CA PRO A 16 -10.67 -24.45 -40.39
C PRO A 16 -9.29 -24.99 -39.99
N LYS A 17 -8.24 -24.18 -40.19
CA LYS A 17 -6.90 -24.50 -39.68
C LYS A 17 -7.04 -24.76 -38.19
N ASN A 18 -6.82 -26.00 -37.78
CA ASN A 18 -6.82 -26.36 -36.37
C ASN A 18 -5.74 -25.49 -35.72
N SER A 19 -6.14 -24.52 -34.88
CA SER A 19 -5.18 -23.72 -34.16
C SER A 19 -4.50 -24.67 -33.20
N ARG A 20 -3.34 -25.20 -33.61
CA ARG A 20 -2.46 -25.94 -32.71
C ARG A 20 -2.20 -24.97 -31.56
N ARG A 21 -2.86 -25.19 -30.42
CA ARG A 21 -2.63 -24.43 -29.20
C ARG A 21 -1.14 -24.51 -28.96
N GLN A 22 -0.43 -23.43 -29.18
CA GLN A 22 0.97 -23.35 -28.80
C GLN A 22 0.97 -23.63 -27.30
N TYR A 23 1.63 -24.73 -26.92
CA TYR A 23 1.81 -25.06 -25.51
C TYR A 23 2.55 -23.89 -24.87
N ARG A 24 1.85 -23.14 -24.01
CA ARG A 24 2.44 -22.06 -23.22
C ARG A 24 2.75 -22.61 -21.85
N ASP A 25 4.04 -22.58 -21.51
CA ASP A 25 4.53 -22.92 -20.18
C ASP A 25 4.16 -21.78 -19.21
N LEU A 26 3.01 -21.91 -18.54
CA LEU A 26 2.50 -20.91 -17.61
C LEU A 26 3.44 -20.75 -16.41
N LYS A 27 4.06 -21.84 -15.93
CA LYS A 27 5.06 -21.79 -14.85
C LYS A 27 6.21 -20.82 -15.17
N LYS A 28 6.62 -20.68 -16.43
CA LYS A 28 7.67 -19.73 -16.81
C LYS A 28 7.20 -18.27 -16.85
N GLN A 29 5.91 -18.03 -17.10
CA GLN A 29 5.32 -16.69 -17.24
C GLN A 29 4.84 -16.08 -15.92
N MET A 30 4.70 -16.89 -14.87
CA MET A 30 4.26 -16.40 -13.56
C MET A 30 5.35 -15.62 -12.85
N HIS A 31 5.02 -14.40 -12.42
CA HIS A 31 5.90 -13.56 -11.60
C HIS A 31 5.92 -14.03 -10.13
N ASP A 32 4.81 -14.59 -9.64
CA ASP A 32 4.69 -15.03 -8.25
C ASP A 32 5.47 -16.31 -7.97
N GLU A 33 6.52 -16.21 -7.15
CA GLU A 33 7.38 -17.33 -6.76
C GLU A 33 6.61 -18.47 -6.08
N VAL A 34 5.67 -18.12 -5.20
CA VAL A 34 4.82 -19.08 -4.47
C VAL A 34 3.95 -19.86 -5.44
N MET A 35 3.32 -19.15 -6.39
CA MET A 35 2.52 -19.82 -7.40
C MET A 35 3.39 -20.65 -8.33
N ARG A 36 4.52 -20.12 -8.76
CA ARG A 36 5.48 -20.78 -9.64
C ARG A 36 6.02 -22.08 -9.07
N SER A 37 6.26 -22.15 -7.76
CA SER A 37 6.81 -23.36 -7.11
C SER A 37 5.81 -24.52 -7.13
N LYS A 38 4.52 -24.25 -6.85
CA LYS A 38 3.46 -25.26 -6.76
C LYS A 38 2.71 -25.52 -8.07
N TRP A 39 2.94 -24.71 -9.10
CA TRP A 39 2.24 -24.81 -10.38
C TRP A 39 2.65 -26.04 -11.20
N ASN A 40 1.65 -26.79 -11.69
CA ASN A 40 1.85 -27.90 -12.62
C ASN A 40 1.14 -27.64 -13.96
N ASN A 41 1.89 -27.50 -15.06
CA ASN A 41 1.32 -27.23 -16.38
C ASN A 41 0.51 -28.39 -16.97
N GLN A 42 0.68 -29.62 -16.45
CA GLN A 42 -0.08 -30.78 -16.89
C GLN A 42 -1.50 -30.82 -16.29
N GLU A 43 -1.74 -30.04 -15.23
CA GLU A 43 -3.01 -30.00 -14.54
C GLU A 43 -3.90 -28.85 -15.03
N SER A 44 -5.22 -29.05 -14.94
CA SER A 44 -6.19 -27.98 -15.22
C SER A 44 -6.02 -26.82 -14.24
N LEU A 45 -6.32 -25.60 -14.70
CA LEU A 45 -6.28 -24.37 -13.87
C LEU A 45 -7.01 -24.53 -12.52
N LYS A 46 -8.20 -25.14 -12.52
CA LYS A 46 -8.99 -25.36 -11.30
C LYS A 46 -8.26 -26.22 -10.26
N LYS A 47 -7.59 -27.29 -10.71
CA LYS A 47 -6.79 -28.17 -9.85
C LYS A 47 -5.58 -27.45 -9.28
N ASN A 48 -4.88 -26.65 -10.08
CA ASN A 48 -3.77 -25.84 -9.59
C ASN A 48 -4.22 -24.78 -8.58
N ILE A 49 -5.31 -24.07 -8.85
CA ILE A 49 -5.85 -23.06 -7.93
C ILE A 49 -6.24 -23.68 -6.58
N ALA A 50 -6.84 -24.87 -6.59
CA ALA A 50 -7.23 -25.57 -5.37
C ALA A 50 -6.06 -26.01 -4.47
N LYS A 51 -4.82 -26.04 -4.99
CA LYS A 51 -3.61 -26.35 -4.19
C LYS A 51 -3.15 -25.18 -3.33
N PHE A 52 -3.59 -23.97 -3.65
CA PHE A 52 -3.17 -22.79 -2.93
C PHE A 52 -4.07 -22.56 -1.73
N THR A 53 -3.44 -22.40 -0.57
CA THR A 53 -4.12 -22.01 0.66
C THR A 53 -3.69 -20.60 1.06
N LEU A 54 -4.51 -19.89 1.84
CA LEU A 54 -4.15 -18.55 2.35
C LEU A 54 -2.82 -18.57 3.14
N GLN A 55 -2.51 -19.70 3.78
CA GLN A 55 -1.26 -19.92 4.52
C GLN A 55 -0.03 -19.76 3.62
N ASP A 56 -0.14 -20.14 2.35
CA ASP A 56 0.96 -20.05 1.40
C ASP A 56 1.35 -18.61 1.08
N PHE A 57 0.47 -17.63 1.35
CA PHE A 57 0.71 -16.22 1.10
C PHE A 57 0.95 -15.42 2.38
N GLU A 58 0.98 -16.06 3.56
CA GLU A 58 1.16 -15.38 4.85
C GLU A 58 2.42 -14.53 4.91
N HIS A 59 3.51 -14.98 4.28
CA HIS A 59 4.78 -14.25 4.23
C HIS A 59 4.72 -12.96 3.40
N ARG A 60 3.70 -12.82 2.53
CA ARG A 60 3.47 -11.60 1.72
C ARG A 60 2.41 -10.68 2.31
N LEU A 61 1.59 -11.20 3.23
CA LEU A 61 0.63 -10.36 3.93
C LEU A 61 1.39 -9.38 4.83
N ALA A 62 0.97 -8.12 4.82
CA ALA A 62 1.52 -7.11 5.71
C ALA A 62 1.30 -7.56 7.16
N LYS A 63 2.25 -7.27 8.05
CA LYS A 63 2.07 -7.54 9.48
C LYS A 63 0.92 -6.68 9.99
N ASP A 64 0.16 -7.22 10.96
CA ASP A 64 -0.95 -6.49 11.60
C ASP A 64 -0.50 -5.10 12.11
N GLU A 65 0.75 -4.97 12.53
CA GLU A 65 1.37 -3.72 12.98
C GLU A 65 1.48 -2.67 11.87
N ASP A 66 1.84 -3.08 10.65
CA ASP A 66 2.06 -2.17 9.53
C ASP A 66 0.74 -1.63 8.97
N LEU A 67 -0.34 -2.42 9.06
CA LEU A 67 -1.68 -2.00 8.65
C LEU A 67 -2.32 -0.99 9.61
N LEU A 68 -1.95 -1.07 10.89
CA LEU A 68 -2.44 -0.17 11.93
C LEU A 68 -1.70 1.17 11.94
N ARG A 69 -0.47 1.22 11.41
CA ARG A 69 0.25 2.48 11.28
C ARG A 69 -0.44 3.35 10.22
N PRO A 70 -0.79 4.60 10.54
CA PRO A 70 -1.19 5.57 9.54
C PRO A 70 -0.12 5.64 8.44
N SER A 71 -0.56 5.66 7.17
CA SER A 71 0.36 5.80 6.04
C SER A 71 1.24 7.03 6.22
N GLU A 72 2.54 6.92 5.92
CA GLU A 72 3.45 8.06 5.99
C GLU A 72 2.89 9.25 5.20
N ALA A 73 2.76 10.39 5.87
CA ALA A 73 2.26 11.60 5.23
C ALA A 73 3.18 11.98 4.06
N LYS A 74 2.57 12.40 2.94
CA LYS A 74 3.36 12.83 1.77
C LYS A 74 4.28 14.00 2.16
N LYS A 75 5.59 13.81 2.01
CA LYS A 75 6.63 14.81 2.29
C LYS A 75 6.51 16.01 1.34
N LEU A 76 6.87 17.19 1.83
CA LEU A 76 7.01 18.38 0.99
C LEU A 76 8.15 18.20 -0.01
N ASN A 77 7.90 18.54 -1.26
CA ASN A 77 8.92 18.60 -2.30
C ASN A 77 9.79 19.87 -2.14
N GLU A 78 11.00 19.88 -2.70
CA GLU A 78 11.94 21.00 -2.66
C GLU A 78 11.33 22.31 -3.16
N GLN A 79 10.70 22.31 -4.33
CA GLN A 79 10.05 23.50 -4.88
C GLN A 79 8.92 23.98 -3.97
N GLN A 80 8.16 23.05 -3.39
CA GLN A 80 7.06 23.38 -2.50
C GLN A 80 7.58 24.01 -1.20
N LEU A 81 8.70 23.51 -0.68
CA LEU A 81 9.38 24.07 0.48
C LEU A 81 9.82 25.52 0.22
N ILE A 82 10.45 25.78 -0.93
CA ILE A 82 10.94 27.11 -1.28
C ILE A 82 9.78 28.11 -1.39
N ILE A 83 8.69 27.71 -2.05
CA ILE A 83 7.49 28.53 -2.17
C ILE A 83 6.87 28.77 -0.80
N MET A 84 6.73 27.73 0.01
CA MET A 84 6.13 27.84 1.34
C MET A 84 6.95 28.75 2.25
N ASN A 85 8.28 28.64 2.28
CA ASN A 85 9.11 29.54 3.06
C ASN A 85 8.91 31.01 2.64
N LYS A 86 8.84 31.30 1.34
CA LYS A 86 8.57 32.67 0.85
C LYS A 86 7.18 33.18 1.23
N LEU A 87 6.15 32.33 1.11
CA LEU A 87 4.77 32.68 1.51
C LEU A 87 4.69 32.93 3.01
N PHE A 88 5.37 32.10 3.77
CA PHE A 88 5.38 32.15 5.21
C PHE A 88 6.13 33.37 5.75
N ALA A 89 7.28 33.70 5.17
CA ALA A 89 8.02 34.92 5.50
C ALA A 89 7.21 36.20 5.23
N LYS A 90 6.26 36.17 4.29
CA LYS A 90 5.40 37.32 3.96
C LYS A 90 4.14 37.41 4.83
N PHE A 91 3.46 36.28 5.05
CA PHE A 91 2.10 36.26 5.59
C PHE A 91 1.97 35.56 6.95
N GLY A 92 3.04 34.96 7.49
CA GLY A 92 2.96 34.20 8.73
C GLY A 92 2.00 33.01 8.59
N ASP A 93 1.00 32.89 9.46
CA ASP A 93 0.04 31.77 9.44
C ASP A 93 -1.22 32.01 8.57
N ASP A 94 -1.34 33.19 7.95
CA ASP A 94 -2.56 33.61 7.24
C ASP A 94 -2.74 32.88 5.89
N CYS A 95 -3.30 31.66 5.95
CA CYS A 95 -3.45 30.78 4.78
C CYS A 95 -4.36 31.36 3.68
N GLU A 96 -5.33 32.21 4.02
CA GLU A 96 -6.17 32.89 3.04
C GLU A 96 -5.36 33.89 2.22
N LYS A 97 -4.50 34.69 2.87
CA LYS A 97 -3.63 35.66 2.20
C LYS A 97 -2.59 34.95 1.33
N MET A 98 -2.04 33.83 1.81
CA MET A 98 -1.12 33.00 1.02
C MET A 98 -1.76 32.50 -0.27
N SER A 99 -3.01 32.04 -0.21
CA SER A 99 -3.72 31.51 -1.39
C SER A 99 -3.96 32.57 -2.47
N ARG A 100 -4.08 33.84 -2.06
CA ARG A 100 -4.33 34.98 -2.95
C ARG A 100 -3.06 35.56 -3.60
N ASP A 101 -1.87 35.29 -3.05
CA ASP A 101 -0.61 35.80 -3.60
C ASP A 101 -0.18 35.03 -4.85
N THR A 102 -0.71 35.43 -6.00
CA THR A 102 -0.43 34.82 -7.31
C THR A 102 1.03 34.90 -7.74
N LYS A 103 1.81 35.84 -7.19
CA LYS A 103 3.23 36.00 -7.55
C LYS A 103 4.10 34.96 -6.88
N THR A 104 3.85 34.68 -5.59
CA THR A 104 4.64 33.70 -4.84
C THR A 104 4.04 32.30 -4.94
N ASN A 105 2.71 32.19 -4.94
CA ASN A 105 1.97 30.93 -5.08
C ASN A 105 1.80 30.56 -6.57
N VAL A 106 2.90 30.19 -7.22
CA VAL A 106 2.95 29.88 -8.66
C VAL A 106 1.97 28.77 -9.05
N PHE A 107 1.73 27.81 -8.14
CA PHE A 107 0.83 26.68 -8.35
C PHE A 107 -0.63 26.97 -7.97
N GLN A 108 -0.94 28.20 -7.58
CA GLN A 108 -2.29 28.65 -7.24
C GLN A 108 -2.98 27.75 -6.21
N TRP A 109 -2.25 27.36 -5.17
CA TRP A 109 -2.78 26.53 -4.09
C TRP A 109 -3.95 27.20 -3.37
N THR A 110 -4.97 26.39 -3.09
CA THR A 110 -6.12 26.84 -2.29
C THR A 110 -5.72 27.01 -0.82
N ALA A 111 -6.50 27.78 -0.05
CA ALA A 111 -6.22 27.98 1.38
C ALA A 111 -6.17 26.66 2.18
N ALA A 112 -6.92 25.63 1.77
CA ALA A 112 -6.86 24.30 2.37
C ALA A 112 -5.52 23.59 2.07
N GLN A 113 -5.01 23.72 0.85
CA GLN A 113 -3.70 23.19 0.48
C GLN A 113 -2.58 23.93 1.20
N CYS A 114 -2.65 25.26 1.28
CA CYS A 114 -1.70 26.06 2.07
C CYS A 114 -1.68 25.63 3.53
N ARG A 115 -2.84 25.43 4.17
CA ARG A 115 -2.92 24.89 5.55
C ARG A 115 -2.22 23.55 5.69
N ARG A 116 -2.47 22.61 4.78
CA ARG A 116 -1.83 21.30 4.79
C ARG A 116 -0.31 21.39 4.63
N PHE A 117 0.16 22.15 3.65
CA PHE A 117 1.58 22.34 3.41
C PHE A 117 2.25 23.09 4.56
N LEU A 118 1.56 24.04 5.19
CA LEU A 118 2.06 24.76 6.35
C LEU A 118 2.23 23.80 7.53
N GLY A 119 1.26 22.92 7.76
CA GLY A 119 1.40 21.83 8.73
C GLY A 119 2.66 20.99 8.49
N LEU A 120 2.85 20.50 7.26
CA LEU A 120 4.05 19.72 6.89
C LEU A 120 5.35 20.51 7.03
N TYR A 121 5.31 21.80 6.75
CA TYR A 121 6.46 22.69 6.84
C TYR A 121 6.86 22.92 8.31
N THR A 122 5.90 23.24 9.18
CA THR A 122 6.12 23.43 10.62
C THR A 122 6.59 22.16 11.32
N SER A 123 6.10 21.00 10.90
CA SER A 123 6.54 19.69 11.40
C SER A 123 7.87 19.21 10.79
N ASN A 124 8.57 20.03 10.00
CA ASN A 124 9.79 19.68 9.27
C ASN A 124 9.68 18.38 8.43
N HIS A 125 8.49 18.09 7.90
CA HIS A 125 8.21 16.86 7.16
C HIS A 125 8.52 17.03 5.66
N VAL A 126 9.81 17.18 5.37
CA VAL A 126 10.34 17.51 4.04
C VAL A 126 11.04 16.30 3.41
N CYS A 127 11.20 16.29 2.08
CA CYS A 127 12.00 15.27 1.38
C CYS A 127 13.47 15.28 1.84
N ALA A 128 14.13 14.13 1.72
CA ALA A 128 15.50 13.93 2.23
C ALA A 128 16.51 14.93 1.62
N SER A 129 16.42 15.15 0.31
CA SER A 129 17.28 16.08 -0.43
C SER A 129 17.16 17.54 0.05
N ALA A 130 15.94 17.99 0.35
CA ALA A 130 15.71 19.33 0.87
C ALA A 130 16.25 19.51 2.29
N LYS A 131 16.24 18.44 3.10
CA LYS A 131 16.74 18.48 4.47
C LYS A 131 18.25 18.72 4.52
N GLU A 132 18.98 18.18 3.56
CA GLU A 132 20.45 18.28 3.51
C GLU A 132 20.94 19.61 2.94
N HIS A 133 20.30 20.12 1.88
CA HIS A 133 20.86 21.26 1.14
C HIS A 133 20.07 22.56 1.30
N LEU A 134 18.75 22.49 1.46
CA LEU A 134 17.89 23.67 1.47
C LEU A 134 17.64 24.20 2.88
N LEU A 135 17.33 23.34 3.85
CA LEU A 135 17.06 23.78 5.22
C LEU A 135 18.23 24.51 5.89
N PRO A 136 19.50 24.12 5.72
CA PRO A 136 20.63 24.85 6.31
C PRO A 136 20.85 26.24 5.69
N GLN A 137 20.49 26.41 4.41
CA GLN A 137 20.68 27.67 3.67
C GLN A 137 19.49 28.62 3.83
N MET A 138 18.31 28.09 4.12
CA MET A 138 17.12 28.86 4.38
C MET A 138 17.16 29.41 5.81
N LYS A 139 17.52 30.68 5.96
CA LYS A 139 17.18 31.45 7.16
C LYS A 139 15.66 31.55 7.24
N MET A 140 15.03 30.62 7.96
CA MET A 140 13.66 30.77 8.47
C MET A 140 13.59 32.17 9.07
N ALA A 141 12.83 33.10 8.50
CA ALA A 141 12.81 34.48 8.98
C ALA A 141 12.32 34.51 10.44
N PRO A 142 13.20 34.66 11.44
CA PRO A 142 12.82 34.43 12.82
C PRO A 142 12.35 35.77 13.37
N SER A 143 11.06 36.04 13.21
CA SER A 143 10.39 36.87 14.21
C SER A 143 10.23 36.01 15.47
N ALA A 144 10.47 36.55 16.67
CA ALA A 144 10.30 35.80 17.92
C ALA A 144 8.87 35.21 18.05
N ALA A 145 7.87 35.93 17.54
CA ALA A 145 6.49 35.45 17.46
C ALA A 145 6.35 34.22 16.54
N HIS A 146 7.16 34.18 15.49
CA HIS A 146 7.16 33.12 14.52
C HIS A 146 7.82 31.83 15.06
N GLU A 147 8.90 31.95 15.83
CA GLU A 147 9.52 30.80 16.52
C GLU A 147 8.60 30.17 17.56
N ALA A 148 7.86 30.98 18.32
CA ALA A 148 6.89 30.49 19.30
C ALA A 148 5.78 29.64 18.66
N VAL A 149 5.26 30.08 17.51
CA VAL A 149 4.27 29.32 16.73
C VAL A 149 4.83 27.97 16.24
N LEU A 150 6.09 27.96 15.77
CA LEU A 150 6.73 26.72 15.35
C LEU A 150 6.90 25.73 16.51
N GLN A 151 7.29 26.23 17.69
CA GLN A 151 7.42 25.40 18.89
C GLN A 151 6.07 24.79 19.28
N GLN A 152 5.01 25.60 19.36
CA GLN A 152 3.66 25.12 19.66
C GLN A 152 3.19 24.04 18.67
N ARG A 153 3.44 24.23 17.36
CA ARG A 153 3.09 23.25 16.32
C ARG A 153 3.86 21.94 16.47
N ARG A 154 5.14 22.01 16.81
CA ARG A 154 5.99 20.82 17.03
C ARG A 154 5.51 20.03 18.24
N GLU A 155 5.19 20.71 19.34
CA GLU A 155 4.66 20.06 20.54
C GLU A 155 3.32 19.35 20.29
N VAL A 156 2.40 19.98 19.54
CA VAL A 156 1.13 19.35 19.16
C VAL A 156 1.36 18.13 18.29
N ALA A 157 2.24 18.22 17.28
CA ALA A 157 2.56 17.10 16.41
C ALA A 157 3.23 15.93 17.16
N GLU A 158 4.05 16.23 18.18
CA GLU A 158 4.67 15.20 19.03
C GLU A 158 3.64 14.51 19.93
N LYS A 159 2.69 15.26 20.50
CA LYS A 159 1.59 14.70 21.31
C LYS A 159 0.70 13.78 20.46
N GLU A 160 0.28 14.23 19.28
CA GLU A 160 -0.52 13.41 18.36
C GLU A 160 0.21 12.12 17.97
N ARG A 161 1.53 12.18 17.74
CA ARG A 161 2.35 10.98 17.48
C ARG A 161 2.36 10.01 18.66
N GLN A 162 2.55 10.51 19.87
CA GLN A 162 2.56 9.68 21.08
C GLN A 162 1.19 9.03 21.32
N GLU A 163 0.10 9.78 21.15
CA GLU A 163 -1.26 9.25 21.26
C GLU A 163 -1.52 8.11 20.27
N LEU A 164 -1.17 8.29 18.99
CA LEU A 164 -1.29 7.24 17.98
C LEU A 164 -0.45 6.00 18.29
N GLU A 165 0.79 6.18 18.78
CA GLU A 165 1.64 5.06 19.19
C GLU A 165 1.02 4.28 20.36
N THR A 166 0.42 4.98 21.33
CA THR A 166 -0.29 4.32 22.43
C THR A 166 -1.52 3.57 21.96
N GLU A 167 -2.31 4.14 21.05
CA GLU A 167 -3.49 3.50 20.48
C GLU A 167 -3.14 2.23 19.70
N ILE A 168 -2.11 2.28 18.83
CA ILE A 168 -1.60 1.11 18.11
C ILE A 168 -1.16 0.02 19.09
N ARG A 169 -0.44 0.40 20.15
CA ARG A 169 0.03 -0.55 21.16
C ARG A 169 -1.13 -1.20 21.92
N GLU A 170 -2.16 -0.44 22.28
CA GLU A 170 -3.36 -0.97 22.90
C GLU A 170 -4.13 -1.90 21.96
N GLU A 171 -4.27 -1.55 20.69
CA GLU A 171 -4.99 -2.37 19.73
C GLU A 171 -4.27 -3.69 19.45
N LEU A 172 -2.94 -3.67 19.35
CA LEU A 172 -2.13 -4.90 19.27
C LEU A 172 -2.31 -5.77 20.52
N LYS A 173 -2.38 -5.16 21.71
CA LYS A 173 -2.64 -5.88 22.97
C LYS A 173 -4.03 -6.52 22.94
N ARG A 174 -5.08 -5.81 22.50
CA ARG A 174 -6.45 -6.34 22.34
C ARG A 174 -6.47 -7.52 21.36
N ARG A 175 -5.88 -7.38 20.17
CA ARG A 175 -5.81 -8.46 19.18
C ARG A 175 -5.04 -9.68 19.70
N SER A 176 -3.98 -9.48 20.49
CA SER A 176 -3.22 -10.57 21.10
C SER A 176 -4.02 -11.34 22.16
N CYS A 177 -4.83 -10.65 22.99
CA CYS A 177 -5.64 -11.29 24.02
C CYS A 177 -6.81 -12.09 23.41
N ASP A 178 -7.38 -11.64 22.30
CA ASP A 178 -8.44 -12.37 21.60
C ASP A 178 -7.91 -13.62 20.88
N LYS A 179 -6.69 -13.55 20.31
CA LYS A 179 -5.96 -14.73 19.79
C LYS A 179 -5.68 -15.77 20.91
N SER A 180 -5.46 -15.31 22.14
CA SER A 180 -5.23 -16.21 23.30
C SER A 180 -6.52 -16.91 23.78
N LYS A 181 -7.67 -16.23 23.72
CA LYS A 181 -9.00 -16.79 24.05
C LYS A 181 -9.43 -17.84 23.03
N THR A 182 -9.31 -17.56 21.74
CA THR A 182 -9.61 -18.52 20.66
C THR A 182 -8.72 -19.76 20.70
N ARG A 183 -7.42 -19.63 21.02
CA ARG A 183 -6.54 -20.79 21.26
C ARG A 183 -6.94 -21.62 22.47
N LYS A 184 -7.40 -21.01 23.57
CA LYS A 184 -7.94 -21.74 24.74
C LYS A 184 -9.21 -22.51 24.41
N VAL A 185 -10.13 -21.92 23.63
CA VAL A 185 -11.37 -22.58 23.19
C VAL A 185 -11.08 -23.78 22.27
N GLN A 186 -10.15 -23.65 21.31
CA GLN A 186 -9.74 -24.79 20.46
C GLN A 186 -9.01 -25.91 21.22
N LYS A 187 -8.27 -25.58 22.29
CA LYS A 187 -7.58 -26.58 23.13
C LYS A 187 -8.57 -27.32 24.03
N GLN A 188 -9.65 -26.68 24.47
CA GLN A 188 -10.73 -27.32 25.22
C GLN A 188 -11.60 -28.22 24.34
N SER A 189 -11.97 -27.79 23.12
CA SER A 189 -12.77 -28.63 22.20
C SER A 189 -12.02 -29.88 21.73
N LYS A 190 -10.69 -29.82 21.53
CA LYS A 190 -9.87 -31.01 21.25
C LYS A 190 -9.77 -31.97 22.44
N LYS A 191 -9.84 -31.46 23.68
CA LYS A 191 -9.79 -32.30 24.89
C LYS A 191 -11.11 -33.05 25.13
N VAL A 192 -12.24 -32.43 24.78
CA VAL A 192 -13.58 -33.06 24.84
C VAL A 192 -13.75 -34.11 23.73
N GLY A 193 -13.37 -33.82 22.48
CA GLY A 193 -13.45 -34.80 21.38
C GLY A 193 -12.44 -35.97 21.47
N GLY A 194 -11.40 -35.84 22.30
CA GLY A 194 -10.50 -36.95 22.64
C GLY A 194 -11.06 -37.90 23.70
N ALA A 195 -11.91 -37.41 24.60
CA ALA A 195 -12.54 -38.22 25.64
C ALA A 195 -13.68 -39.10 25.07
N GLU A 196 -14.47 -38.59 24.13
CA GLU A 196 -15.54 -39.37 23.47
C GLU A 196 -14.98 -40.53 22.62
N LYS A 197 -13.80 -40.36 21.99
CA LYS A 197 -13.14 -41.44 21.24
C LYS A 197 -12.48 -42.51 22.12
N ALA A 198 -12.19 -42.21 23.38
CA ALA A 198 -11.63 -43.19 24.32
C ALA A 198 -12.73 -44.08 24.92
N ILE A 199 -13.93 -43.55 25.13
CA ILE A 199 -15.07 -44.31 25.66
C ILE A 199 -15.58 -45.32 24.62
N ALA A 200 -15.60 -44.97 23.33
CA ALA A 200 -16.04 -45.87 22.25
C ALA A 200 -15.06 -47.03 21.90
N ARG A 201 -13.88 -47.10 22.53
CA ARG A 201 -12.90 -48.19 22.32
C ARG A 201 -12.91 -49.27 23.41
N ASN A 202 -13.63 -49.05 24.50
CA ASN A 202 -13.74 -49.98 25.63
C ASN A 202 -15.17 -50.53 25.81
N SER A 203 -16.01 -50.48 24.76
CA SER A 203 -17.35 -51.09 24.71
C SER A 203 -17.41 -52.12 23.59
#